data_AF-A0A381N7S2-F1
#
_entry.id   AF-A0A381N7S2-F1
#
_cell.length_a   1.000
_cell.length_b   1.000
_cell.length_c   1.000
_cell.angle_alpha   90.00
_cell.angle_beta   90.00
_cell.angle_gamma   90.00
#
_symmetry.space_group_name_H-M   'P 1'
#
loop_
_entity.id
_entity.type
_entity.pdbx_description
1 polymer ?
#
loop_
_entity_poly.entity_id
_entity_poly.type
_entity_poly.pdbx_seq_one_letter_code
_entity_poly.pdbx_strand_id
1 'polypeptide(L)'
;MLSVMLLMMGNSLFTTLIALRADIEGYPNEMIGLMTSAYFFGFAIGTLRTGPIINRVGHIRSFAAFAAITSATMLSFLLILEPWAWVVLRIIMGASIAGCFIVNESW
;
A
#
# COMPACT_ATOMS: atom_id res chain seq x y z
N MET A 1 -3.63 -18.10 -3.27
CA MET A 1 -4.05 -17.57 -4.58
C MET A 1 -5.32 -16.72 -4.49
N LEU A 2 -6.48 -17.25 -4.08
CA LEU A 2 -7.72 -16.44 -3.98
C LEU A 2 -7.55 -15.17 -3.12
N SER A 3 -6.91 -15.27 -1.95
CA SER A 3 -6.68 -14.11 -1.06
C SER A 3 -5.81 -13.03 -1.70
N VAL A 4 -4.81 -13.43 -2.49
CA VAL A 4 -3.90 -12.51 -3.20
C VAL A 4 -4.65 -11.82 -4.33
N MET A 5 -5.49 -12.56 -5.08
CA MET A 5 -6.34 -11.99 -6.12
C MET A 5 -7.29 -10.92 -5.56
N LEU A 6 -7.96 -11.22 -4.44
CA LEU A 6 -8.86 -10.27 -3.78
C LEU A 6 -8.10 -9.01 -3.30
N LEU A 7 -6.92 -9.19 -2.70
CA LEU A 7 -6.08 -8.08 -2.23
C LEU A 7 -5.57 -7.21 -3.38
N MET A 8 -5.13 -7.82 -4.48
CA MET A 8 -4.69 -7.15 -5.70
C MET A 8 -5.82 -6.36 -6.37
N MET A 9 -6.99 -6.97 -6.51
CA MET A 9 -8.18 -6.32 -7.06
C MET A 9 -8.58 -5.11 -6.22
N GLY A 10 -8.61 -5.28 -4.89
CA GLY A 10 -8.87 -4.18 -3.96
C GLY A 10 -7.87 -3.04 -4.09
N ASN A 11 -6.57 -3.35 -4.19
CA ASN A 11 -5.51 -2.35 -4.35
C ASN A 11 -5.63 -1.55 -5.66
N SER A 12 -5.94 -2.22 -6.77
CA SER A 12 -6.13 -1.56 -8.07
C SER A 12 -7.33 -0.61 -8.04
N LEU A 13 -8.46 -1.05 -7.48
CA LEU A 13 -9.64 -0.19 -7.33
C LEU A 13 -9.36 1.00 -6.41
N PHE A 14 -8.67 0.76 -5.30
CA PHE A 14 -8.35 1.79 -4.32
C PHE A 14 -7.38 2.85 -4.85
N THR A 15 -6.42 2.45 -5.70
CA THR A 15 -5.49 3.40 -6.33
C THR A 15 -6.23 4.39 -7.23
N THR A 16 -7.21 3.93 -8.00
CA THR A 16 -8.06 4.82 -8.81
C THR A 16 -8.94 5.71 -7.93
N LEU A 17 -9.54 5.14 -6.87
CA LEU A 17 -10.39 5.87 -5.94
C LEU A 17 -9.66 7.03 -5.25
N ILE A 18 -8.42 6.82 -4.81
CA ILE A 18 -7.62 7.88 -4.17
C ILE A 18 -7.39 9.04 -5.11
N ALA A 19 -7.02 8.77 -6.37
CA ALA A 19 -6.75 9.83 -7.34
C ALA A 19 -8.00 10.68 -7.59
N LEU A 20 -9.15 10.04 -7.78
CA LEU A 20 -10.44 10.72 -7.94
C LEU A 20 -10.82 11.50 -6.68
N ARG A 21 -10.60 10.92 -5.49
CA ARG A 21 -10.95 11.58 -4.23
C ARG A 21 -10.07 12.79 -3.95
N ALA A 22 -8.77 12.70 -4.24
CA ALA A 22 -7.86 13.83 -4.09
C ALA A 22 -8.23 15.00 -5.02
N ASP A 23 -8.70 14.69 -6.24
CA ASP A 23 -9.22 15.68 -7.18
C ASP A 23 -10.51 16.33 -6.67
N ILE A 24 -11.46 15.54 -6.16
CA ILE A 24 -12.72 16.02 -5.57
C ILE A 24 -12.48 16.93 -4.35
N GLU A 25 -11.51 16.58 -3.49
CA GLU A 25 -11.13 17.38 -2.31
C GLU A 25 -10.35 18.66 -2.69
N GLY A 26 -10.05 18.85 -3.99
CA GLY A 26 -9.38 20.05 -4.50
C GLY A 26 -7.90 20.11 -4.17
N TYR A 27 -7.23 18.97 -3.96
CA TYR A 27 -5.79 18.94 -3.71
C TYR A 27 -5.01 19.40 -4.96
N PRO A 28 -3.91 20.14 -4.79
CA PRO A 28 -3.12 20.60 -5.94
C PRO A 28 -2.51 19.42 -6.71
N ASN A 29 -2.43 19.54 -8.04
CA ASN A 29 -1.92 18.49 -8.93
C ASN A 29 -0.51 18.02 -8.56
N GLU A 30 0.35 18.93 -8.09
CA GLU A 30 1.69 18.58 -7.60
C GLU A 30 1.64 17.60 -6.43
N MET A 31 0.66 17.75 -5.54
CA MET A 31 0.46 16.88 -4.38
C MET A 31 -0.08 15.52 -4.79
N ILE A 32 -0.98 15.44 -5.77
CA ILE A 32 -1.46 14.17 -6.34
C ILE A 32 -0.28 13.42 -7.01
N GLY A 33 0.58 14.15 -7.72
CA GLY A 33 1.84 13.61 -8.27
C GLY A 33 2.79 13.09 -7.19
N LEU A 34 2.91 13.82 -6.08
CA LEU A 34 3.71 13.41 -4.92
C LEU A 34 3.15 12.15 -4.26
N MET A 35 1.82 12.06 -4.07
CA MET A 35 1.15 10.85 -3.53
C MET A 35 1.38 9.62 -4.40
N THR A 36 1.44 9.79 -5.71
CA THR A 36 1.73 8.69 -6.65
C THR A 36 3.19 8.27 -6.56
N SER A 37 4.12 9.22 -6.52
CA SER A 37 5.55 8.96 -6.32
C SER A 37 5.83 8.27 -4.98
N ALA A 38 5.16 8.73 -3.92
CA ALA A 38 5.30 8.20 -2.56
C ALA A 38 4.89 6.71 -2.47
N TYR A 39 3.87 6.30 -3.22
CA TYR A 39 3.50 4.88 -3.33
C TYR A 39 4.64 4.04 -3.91
N PHE A 40 5.24 4.47 -5.03
CA PHE A 40 6.36 3.75 -5.64
C PHE A 40 7.62 3.77 -4.77
N PHE A 41 7.85 4.87 -4.04
CA PHE A 41 8.94 4.95 -3.07
C PHE A 41 8.77 3.94 -1.94
N GLY A 42 7.57 3.87 -1.35
CA GLY A 42 7.21 2.86 -0.36
C GLY A 42 7.33 1.44 -0.91
N PHE A 43 6.89 1.22 -2.15
CA PHE A 43 7.01 -0.07 -2.84
C PHE A 43 8.47 -0.50 -2.97
N ALA A 44 9.36 0.38 -3.43
CA ALA A 44 10.79 0.10 -3.54
C ALA A 44 11.41 -0.29 -2.18
N ILE A 45 11.06 0.44 -1.11
CA ILE A 45 11.50 0.11 0.26
C ILE A 45 10.98 -1.26 0.68
N GLY A 46 9.68 -1.52 0.45
CA GLY A 46 9.05 -2.80 0.74
C GLY A 46 9.74 -3.94 0.03
N THR A 47 10.09 -3.78 -1.25
CA THR A 47 10.76 -4.81 -2.04
C THR A 47 12.09 -5.23 -1.41
N LEU A 48 12.89 -4.25 -0.96
CA LEU A 48 14.20 -4.50 -0.37
C LEU A 48 14.13 -5.07 1.06
N ARG A 49 13.09 -4.71 1.82
CA ARG A 49 12.99 -5.05 3.25
C ARG A 49 12.19 -6.32 3.53
N THR A 50 11.32 -6.75 2.61
CA THR A 50 10.40 -7.86 2.87
C THR A 50 11.11 -9.22 2.93
N GLY A 51 12.08 -9.50 2.04
CA GLY A 51 12.80 -10.79 2.03
C GLY A 51 13.39 -11.19 3.40
N PRO A 52 14.18 -10.32 4.07
CA PRO A 52 14.67 -10.57 5.42
C PRO A 52 13.58 -10.78 6.47
N ILE A 53 12.43 -10.12 6.35
CA ILE A 53 11.29 -10.28 7.27
C ILE A 53 10.68 -11.68 7.09
N ILE A 54 10.45 -12.10 5.85
CA ILE A 54 9.89 -13.41 5.54
C ILE A 54 10.79 -14.53 6.09
N ASN A 55 12.11 -14.42 5.88
CA ASN A 55 13.07 -15.41 6.37
C ASN A 55 13.09 -15.55 7.90
N ARG A 56 12.70 -14.50 8.65
CA ARG A 56 12.68 -14.52 10.12
C ARG A 56 11.36 -15.00 10.72
N VAL A 57 10.23 -14.68 10.09
CA VAL A 57 8.90 -14.85 10.70
C VAL A 57 8.03 -15.89 9.97
N GLY A 58 8.42 -16.26 8.74
CA GLY A 58 7.72 -17.20 7.87
C GLY A 58 6.71 -16.54 6.93
N HIS A 59 6.41 -17.22 5.82
CA HIS A 59 5.57 -16.71 4.72
C HIS A 59 4.15 -16.35 5.19
N ILE A 60 3.45 -17.26 5.86
CA ILE A 60 2.04 -17.10 6.25
C ILE A 60 1.86 -15.90 7.20
N ARG A 61 2.71 -15.78 8.23
CA ARG A 61 2.65 -14.69 9.21
C ARG A 61 2.97 -13.33 8.58
N SER A 62 3.96 -13.31 7.69
CA SER A 62 4.34 -12.10 6.96
C SER A 62 3.22 -11.63 6.04
N PHE A 63 2.59 -12.56 5.29
CA PHE A 63 1.43 -12.24 4.44
C PHE A 63 0.29 -11.64 5.25
N ALA A 64 -0.09 -12.28 6.36
CA ALA A 64 -1.18 -11.79 7.22
C ALA A 64 -0.88 -10.39 7.77
N ALA A 65 0.36 -10.12 8.19
CA ALA A 65 0.77 -8.81 8.69
C ALA A 65 0.68 -7.72 7.60
N PHE A 66 1.21 -7.98 6.39
CA PHE A 66 1.13 -7.01 5.30
C PHE A 66 -0.31 -6.78 4.82
N ALA A 67 -1.13 -7.82 4.77
CA ALA A 67 -2.55 -7.70 4.44
C ALA A 67 -3.29 -6.84 5.49
N ALA A 68 -3.02 -7.06 6.78
CA ALA A 68 -3.60 -6.26 7.86
C ALA A 68 -3.17 -4.79 7.80
N ILE A 69 -1.88 -4.52 7.55
CA ILE A 69 -1.36 -3.15 7.37
C ILE A 69 -2.05 -2.47 6.19
N THR A 70 -2.20 -3.17 5.06
CA THR A 70 -2.88 -2.64 3.86
C THR A 70 -4.32 -2.25 4.19
N SER A 71 -5.06 -3.13 4.88
CA SER A 71 -6.45 -2.86 5.29
C SER A 71 -6.57 -1.69 6.26
N ALA A 72 -5.72 -1.62 7.29
CA ALA A 72 -5.69 -0.52 8.25
C ALA A 72 -5.34 0.82 7.60
N THR A 73 -4.42 0.80 6.63
CA THR A 73 -4.03 1.98 5.86
C THR A 73 -5.19 2.48 5.01
N MET A 74 -5.89 1.58 4.31
CA MET A 74 -7.10 1.92 3.54
C MET A 74 -8.19 2.56 4.40
N LEU A 75 -8.44 2.03 5.61
CA LEU A 75 -9.38 2.62 6.56
C LEU A 75 -8.93 4.01 7.03
N SER A 76 -7.63 4.21 7.23
CA SER A 76 -7.07 5.50 7.67
C SER A 76 -7.28 6.62 6.65
N PHE A 77 -7.27 6.31 5.34
CA PHE A 77 -7.63 7.27 4.29
C PHE A 77 -9.08 7.79 4.39
N LEU A 78 -9.99 7.05 5.04
CA LEU A 78 -11.36 7.54 5.27
C LEU A 78 -11.43 8.53 6.42
N LEU A 79 -10.56 8.38 7.42
CA LEU A 79 -10.61 9.15 8.67
C LEU A 79 -9.78 10.43 8.62
N ILE A 80 -8.69 10.43 7.85
CA ILE A 80 -7.73 11.54 7.80
C ILE A 80 -7.90 12.25 6.45
N LEU A 81 -8.17 13.56 6.48
CA LEU A 81 -8.35 14.41 5.29
C LEU A 81 -7.16 15.35 5.04
N GLU A 82 -6.03 15.08 5.69
CA GLU A 82 -4.83 15.89 5.60
C GLU A 82 -3.94 15.37 4.43
N PRO A 83 -3.56 16.23 3.46
CA PRO A 83 -2.79 15.81 2.29
C PRO A 83 -1.45 15.13 2.61
N TRP A 84 -0.67 15.63 3.56
CA TRP A 84 0.63 15.05 3.91
C TRP A 84 0.48 13.68 4.57
N ALA A 85 -0.56 13.48 5.38
CA ALA A 85 -0.91 12.19 5.92
C ALA A 85 -1.20 11.18 4.81
N TRP A 86 -1.88 11.60 3.73
CA TRP A 86 -2.10 10.73 2.57
C TRP A 86 -0.79 10.33 1.89
N VAL A 87 0.19 11.23 1.79
CA VAL A 87 1.53 10.90 1.29
C VAL A 87 2.18 9.82 2.14
N VAL A 88 2.14 9.95 3.46
CA VAL A 88 2.69 8.93 4.39
C VAL A 88 1.95 7.61 4.27
N LEU A 89 0.62 7.63 4.23
CA LEU A 89 -0.21 6.44 4.03
C LEU A 89 0.09 5.76 2.69
N ARG A 90 0.40 6.51 1.62
CA ARG A 90 0.82 5.94 0.33
C ARG A 90 2.14 5.19 0.44
N ILE A 91 3.11 5.70 1.19
CA ILE A 91 4.39 5.01 1.44
C ILE A 91 4.13 3.68 2.16
N ILE A 92 3.32 3.70 3.21
CA ILE A 92 2.97 2.50 3.99
C ILE A 92 2.28 1.46 3.10
N MET A 93 1.32 1.91 2.28
CA MET A 93 0.58 1.03 1.38
C MET A 93 1.48 0.43 0.29
N GLY A 94 2.37 1.22 -0.30
CA GLY A 94 3.35 0.72 -1.27
C GLY A 94 4.22 -0.38 -0.65
N ALA A 95 4.74 -0.14 0.56
CA ALA A 95 5.57 -1.10 1.26
C ALA A 95 4.84 -2.40 1.61
N SER A 96 3.59 -2.32 2.05
CA SER A 96 2.79 -3.50 2.40
C SER A 96 2.39 -4.33 1.18
N ILE A 97 2.01 -3.67 0.07
CA ILE A 97 1.67 -4.35 -1.18
C ILE A 97 2.90 -5.05 -1.78
N ALA A 98 4.06 -4.39 -1.78
CA ALA A 98 5.32 -5.04 -2.20
C ALA A 98 5.61 -6.29 -1.37
N GLY A 99 5.38 -6.23 -0.06
CA GLY A 99 5.56 -7.37 0.81
C GLY A 99 4.64 -8.54 0.48
N CYS A 100 3.36 -8.28 0.21
CA CYS A 100 2.41 -9.30 -0.25
C CYS A 100 2.85 -9.97 -1.56
N PHE A 101 3.38 -9.20 -2.52
CA PHE A 101 3.90 -9.74 -3.78
C PHE A 101 5.09 -10.67 -3.56
N ILE A 102 6.09 -10.24 -2.79
CA ILE A 102 7.29 -11.05 -2.54
C ILE A 102 6.93 -12.34 -1.80
N VAL A 103 6.03 -12.29 -0.82
CA VAL A 103 5.58 -13.51 -0.14
C VAL A 103 4.96 -14.49 -1.14
N ASN A 104 4.17 -13.99 -2.08
CA ASN A 104 3.52 -14.80 -3.10
C ASN A 104 4.51 -15.40 -4.11
N GLU A 105 5.56 -14.67 -4.49
CA GLU A 105 6.61 -15.19 -5.39
C GLU A 105 7.56 -16.18 -4.70
N SER A 106 7.71 -16.07 -3.38
CA SER A 106 8.68 -16.87 -2.62
C SER A 106 8.10 -18.19 -2.10
N TRP A 107 6.81 -18.49 -2.34
CA TRP A 107 6.14 -19.71 -1.88
C TRP A 107 5.78 -20.65 -3.04
#